data_AF-A0A0T7A510-F1
#
_entry.id   AF-A0A0T7A510-F1
#
_cell.length_a   1.000
_cell.length_b   1.000
_cell.length_c   1.000
_cell.angle_alpha   90.00
_cell.angle_beta   90.00
_cell.angle_gamma   90.00
#
_symmetry.space_group_name_H-M   'P 1'
#
loop_
_entity.id
_entity.type
_entity.pdbx_description
1 polymer ?
#
loop_
_entity_poly.entity_id
_entity_poly.type
_entity_poly.pdbx_seq_one_letter_code
_entity_poly.pdbx_strand_id
1 'polypeptide(L)' 'FSAFSAEKIGEEFAFTWVRFVRFSEEKEEWLQPKATIEAKGELEISVYNDRLNLGCKVAELSQWEKKPYHPNN' A
#
# COMPACT_ATOMS: atom_id res chain seq x y z
N PHE A 1 5.79 6.84 -4.30
CA PHE A 1 4.60 6.52 -5.11
C PHE A 1 3.38 6.52 -4.20
N SER A 2 2.16 6.50 -4.74
CA SER A 2 0.94 6.39 -3.92
C SER A 2 0.24 5.06 -4.22
N ALA A 3 -0.34 4.45 -3.20
CA ALA A 3 -1.21 3.29 -3.37
C ALA A 3 -2.42 3.43 -2.45
N PHE A 4 -3.42 2.58 -2.66
CA PHE A 4 -4.61 2.56 -1.83
C PHE A 4 -5.01 1.12 -1.47
N SER A 5 -5.59 0.95 -0.29
CA SER A 5 -6.39 -0.22 0.04
C SER A 5 -7.85 0.06 -0.29
N ALA A 6 -8.56 -0.94 -0.81
CA ALA A 6 -10.00 -0.89 -1.02
C ALA A 6 -10.64 -2.04 -0.24
N GLU A 7 -11.43 -1.70 0.78
CA GLU A 7 -12.10 -2.67 1.65
C GLU A 7 -13.60 -2.60 1.42
N LYS A 8 -14.24 -3.75 1.21
CA LYS A 8 -15.69 -3.83 1.06
C LYS A 8 -16.34 -3.72 2.43
N ILE A 9 -17.20 -2.72 2.62
CA ILE A 9 -17.97 -2.49 3.84
C ILE A 9 -19.46 -2.55 3.48
N GLY A 10 -20.10 -3.69 3.76
CA GLY A 10 -21.47 -3.94 3.33
C GLY A 10 -21.58 -3.96 1.80
N GLU A 11 -22.33 -3.00 1.24
CA GLU A 11 -22.48 -2.81 -0.21
C GLU A 11 -21.51 -1.75 -0.79
N GLU A 12 -20.80 -1.02 0.08
CA GLU A 12 -19.90 0.06 -0.31
C GLU A 12 -18.41 -0.36 -0.22
N PHE A 13 -17.53 0.52 -0.69
CA PHE A 13 -16.09 0.38 -0.55
C PHE A 13 -15.49 1.58 0.18
N ALA A 14 -14.70 1.30 1.21
CA ALA A 14 -13.84 2.30 1.84
C ALA A 14 -12.45 2.26 1.19
N PHE A 15 -11.89 3.44 0.94
CA PHE A 15 -10.57 3.61 0.33
C PHE A 15 -9.63 4.32 1.27
N THR A 16 -8.48 3.69 1.54
CA THR A 16 -7.41 4.28 2.35
C THR A 16 -6.21 4.54 1.46
N TRP A 17 -5.90 5.82 1.25
CA TRP A 17 -4.76 6.25 0.42
C TRP A 17 -3.53 6.46 1.27
N VAL A 18 -2.39 5.91 0.82
CA VAL A 18 -1.10 6.01 1.51
C VAL A 18 -0.02 6.48 0.54
N ARG A 19 0.79 7.43 1.00
CA ARG A 19 1.98 7.90 0.27
C ARG A 19 3.21 7.11 0.71
N PHE A 20 3.82 6.38 -0.20
CA PHE A 20 5.04 5.62 0.05
C PHE A 20 6.28 6.39 -0.41
N VAL A 21 7.27 6.46 0.47
CA VAL A 21 8.60 7.02 0.20
C VAL A 21 9.62 5.90 0.37
N ARG A 22 10.35 5.56 -0.69
CA ARG A 22 11.42 4.56 -0.69
C ARG A 22 12.72 5.24 -1.10
N PHE A 23 13.78 5.01 -0.33
CA PHE A 23 15.12 5.50 -0.63
C PHE A 23 15.96 4.33 -1.14
N SER A 24 15.78 3.98 -2.42
CA SER A 24 16.51 2.93 -3.12
C SER A 24 17.06 3.51 -4.42
N GLU A 25 18.28 3.12 -4.80
CA GLU A 25 18.91 3.56 -6.06
C GLU A 25 18.22 2.92 -7.27
N GLU A 26 17.73 1.69 -7.11
CA GLU A 26 17.05 0.96 -8.18
C GLU A 26 15.53 0.95 -8.00
N LYS A 27 14.83 1.16 -9.12
CA LYS A 27 13.38 0.97 -9.22
C LYS A 27 13.12 -0.42 -9.78
N GLU A 28 12.34 -1.20 -9.05
CA GLU A 28 11.87 -2.51 -9.48
C GLU A 28 11.10 -2.43 -10.81
N GLU A 29 11.41 -3.29 -11.78
CA GLU A 29 10.73 -3.32 -13.09
C GLU A 29 9.24 -3.65 -12.96
N TRP A 30 8.88 -4.47 -11.98
CA TRP A 30 7.50 -4.87 -11.69
C TRP A 30 6.66 -3.75 -11.05
N LEU A 31 7.29 -2.71 -10.50
CA LEU A 31 6.61 -1.59 -9.85
C LEU A 31 6.06 -0.60 -10.88
N GLN A 32 5.01 -1.05 -11.57
CA GLN A 32 4.26 -0.32 -12.60
C GLN A 32 2.88 0.08 -12.07
N PRO A 33 2.15 1.00 -12.75
CA PRO A 33 0.79 1.34 -12.38
C PRO A 33 -0.10 0.09 -12.25
N LYS A 34 -0.94 0.05 -11.21
CA LYS A 34 -1.83 -1.08 -10.87
C LYS A 34 -1.13 -2.35 -10.35
N ALA A 35 0.19 -2.33 -10.16
CA ALA A 35 0.86 -3.41 -9.43
C ALA A 35 0.35 -3.47 -7.99
N THR A 36 0.13 -4.67 -7.49
CA THR A 36 -0.15 -4.95 -6.09
C THR A 36 1.16 -5.09 -5.34
N ILE A 37 1.23 -4.49 -4.15
CA ILE A 37 2.47 -4.40 -3.39
C ILE A 37 2.25 -4.92 -1.98
N GLU A 38 3.31 -5.46 -1.39
CA GLU A 38 3.46 -5.63 0.03
C GLU A 38 4.63 -4.73 0.46
N ALA A 39 4.38 -3.86 1.44
CA ALA A 39 5.36 -2.89 1.91
C ALA A 39 5.46 -2.96 3.43
N LYS A 40 6.70 -2.94 3.94
CA LYS A 40 6.99 -2.79 5.36
C LYS A 40 7.86 -1.56 5.56
N GLY A 41 7.60 -0.82 6.62
CA GLY A 41 8.28 0.44 6.86
C GLY A 41 7.72 1.19 8.07
N GLU A 42 8.14 2.43 8.19
CA GLU A 42 7.68 3.34 9.23
C GLU A 42 6.41 4.07 8.77
N LEU A 43 5.32 3.90 9.51
CA LEU A 43 4.05 4.57 9.27
C LEU A 43 4.11 6.00 9.81
N GLU A 44 3.87 6.98 8.94
CA GLU A 44 3.75 8.39 9.30
C GLU A 44 2.29 8.81 9.23
N ILE A 45 1.77 9.36 10.33
CA ILE A 45 0.41 9.91 10.39
C ILE A 45 0.53 11.38 10.78
N SER A 46 -0.02 12.25 9.95
CA SER A 46 -0.07 13.69 10.26
C SER A 46 -1.43 14.28 9.95
N VAL A 47 -1.84 15.23 10.78
CA VAL A 47 -3.09 15.99 10.58
C VAL A 47 -2.72 17.46 10.52
N TYR A 48 -3.13 18.13 9.45
CA TYR A 48 -2.90 19.57 9.28
C TYR A 48 -4.07 20.20 8.52
N ASN A 49 -4.62 21.31 9.02
CA ASN A 49 -5.78 22.00 8.45
C ASN A 49 -6.93 21.03 8.11
N ASP A 50 -7.32 20.21 9.07
CA ASP A 50 -8.37 19.18 8.95
C ASP A 50 -8.12 18.13 7.85
N ARG A 51 -6.87 17.99 7.37
CA ARG A 51 -6.45 16.96 6.42
C ARG A 51 -5.60 15.91 7.10
N LEU A 52 -6.10 14.67 7.11
CA LEU A 52 -5.34 13.48 7.48
C LEU A 52 -4.43 13.06 6.33
N ASN A 53 -3.15 12.84 6.63
CA ASN A 53 -2.17 12.29 5.70
C ASN A 53 -1.60 11.00 6.27
N LEU A 54 -1.60 9.96 5.45
CA LEU A 54 -0.98 8.67 5.74
C LEU A 54 0.23 8.49 4.82
N GLY A 55 1.40 8.38 5.43
CA GLY A 55 2.67 8.15 4.77
C GLY A 55 3.30 6.83 5.22
N CYS A 56 4.16 6.26 4.40
CA CYS A 56 4.99 5.12 4.80
C CYS A 56 6.40 5.30 4.23
N LYS A 57 7.39 5.39 5.12
CA LYS A 57 8.80 5.31 4.75
C LYS A 57 9.19 3.85 4.64
N VAL A 58 9.33 3.38 3.41
CA VAL A 58 9.47 1.97 3.05
C VAL A 58 10.87 1.47 3.37
N ALA A 59 10.94 0.38 4.13
CA ALA A 59 12.15 -0.39 4.40
C ALA A 59 12.25 -1.63 3.50
N GLU A 60 11.14 -2.35 3.33
CA GLU A 60 11.04 -3.52 2.45
C GLU A 60 9.86 -3.35 1.48
N LEU A 61 10.06 -3.72 0.22
CA LEU A 61 9.05 -3.65 -0.83
C LEU A 61 9.10 -4.91 -1.68
N SER A 62 7.97 -5.59 -1.82
CA SER A 62 7.80 -6.78 -2.64
C SER A 62 6.53 -6.71 -3.48
N GLN A 63 6.50 -7.44 -4.59
CA GLN A 63 5.28 -7.61 -5.37
C GLN A 63 4.33 -8.51 -4.58
N TRP A 64 3.11 -8.03 -4.33
CA TRP A 64 2.09 -8.89 -3.73
C TRP A 64 1.46 -9.74 -4.82
N GLU A 65 1.51 -11.06 -4.64
CA GLU A 65 0.86 -12.03 -5.51
C GLU A 65 -0.33 -12.64 -4.80
N LYS A 66 -1.46 -12.75 -5.52
CA LYS A 66 -2.65 -13.41 -4.99
C LYS A 66 -2.34 -14.89 -4.81
N LYS A 67 -2.13 -15.31 -3.55
CA LYS A 67 -1.93 -16.73 -3.24
C LYS A 67 -3.18 -17.53 -3.68
N PRO A 68 -3.00 -18.70 -4.31
CA PRO A 68 -4.13 -19.57 -4.62
C PRO A 68 -4.89 -19.90 -3.33
N TYR A 69 -6.22 -19.87 -3.41
CA TYR A 69 -7.08 -20.23 -2.29
C TYR A 69 -6.95 -21.74 -2.03
N HIS A 70 -6.31 -22.12 -0.94
CA HIS A 70 -6.33 -23.48 -0.42
C HIS A 70 -7.40 -23.54 0.67
N PRO A 71 -8.62 -24.04 0.39
CA PRO A 71 -9.56 -24.33 1.46
C PRO A 71 -8.94 -25.41 2.35
N ASN A 72 -8.82 -25.12 3.65
CA ASN A 72 -8.44 -26.15 4.61
C ASN A 72 -9.53 -27.24 4.59
N ASN A 73 -9.13 -28.47 4.29
CA ASN A 73 -9.97 -29.67 4.32
C ASN A 73 -10.14 -30.17 5.76
#